data_AF-A0A933Y5H9-F1
#
_entry.id   AF-A0A933Y5H9-F1
#
_cell.length_a   1.000
_cell.length_b   1.000
_cell.length_c   1.000
_cell.angle_alpha   90.00
_cell.angle_beta   90.00
_cell.angle_gamma   90.00
#
_symmetry.space_group_name_H-M   'P 1'
#
loop_
_entity.id
_entity.type
_entity.pdbx_description
1 polymer ?
#
loop_
_entity_poly.entity_id
_entity_poly.type
_entity_poly.pdbx_seq_one_letter_code
_entity_poly.pdbx_strand_id
1 'polypeptide(L)'
;MRVKNSGGAAGGGAAPEHSEAEGRANTLKFDIFCKRPAHEMTTVAHALSASYLALAAGGVSSTQTPFIVAALISASIPDLDHLYFILKDRSIAKRGRMHKARSMLHELIGFFVVGILTLIIGLFNQQAAIVIGLALMIHLAEDMLVGISLPFAPVDKTEVALLPQNFMFKVLLDAITVIIFGGLWIIYLNAPK
;
A
#
# COMPACT_ATOMS: atom_id res chain seq x y z
N MET A 1 27.51 41.23 -53.69
CA MET A 1 28.76 40.48 -53.90
C MET A 1 28.60 39.09 -53.30
N ARG A 2 28.85 38.06 -54.10
CA ARG A 2 28.54 36.65 -53.83
C ARG A 2 29.88 35.92 -53.71
N VAL A 3 30.26 35.49 -52.50
CA VAL A 3 31.46 34.66 -52.30
C VAL A 3 31.01 33.21 -52.26
N LYS A 4 31.30 32.48 -53.33
CA LYS A 4 31.25 31.01 -53.39
C LYS A 4 32.46 30.50 -52.60
N ASN A 5 32.24 29.63 -51.62
CA ASN A 5 33.32 28.82 -51.07
C ASN A 5 33.11 27.37 -51.50
N SER A 6 34.13 26.85 -52.15
CA SER A 6 34.18 25.58 -52.86
C SER A 6 35.01 24.57 -52.06
N GLY A 7 34.46 23.36 -51.91
CA GLY A 7 35.20 22.11 -52.01
C GLY A 7 36.07 21.71 -50.82
N GLY A 8 35.76 20.54 -50.25
CA GLY A 8 36.67 19.78 -49.37
C GLY A 8 36.21 18.33 -49.29
N ALA A 9 36.92 17.45 -49.99
CA ALA A 9 36.64 16.02 -50.19
C ALA A 9 36.76 15.19 -48.91
N ALA A 10 35.83 14.25 -48.70
CA ALA A 10 36.02 12.79 -48.76
C ALA A 10 37.09 12.21 -47.83
N GLY A 11 36.62 11.55 -46.77
CA GLY A 11 37.38 10.64 -45.91
C GLY A 11 36.46 9.53 -45.43
N GLY A 12 36.22 8.53 -46.29
CA GLY A 12 35.47 7.33 -45.95
C GLY A 12 36.36 6.37 -45.16
N GLY A 13 36.22 6.37 -43.84
CA GLY A 13 36.69 5.31 -42.96
C GLY A 13 35.50 4.46 -42.55
N ALA A 14 35.33 3.29 -43.17
CA ALA A 14 34.37 2.29 -42.72
C ALA A 14 34.87 1.70 -41.40
N ALA A 15 34.32 2.19 -40.29
CA ALA A 15 34.48 1.56 -38.99
C ALA A 15 33.68 0.24 -38.98
N PRO A 16 34.19 -0.83 -38.35
CA PRO A 16 33.44 -2.08 -38.21
C PRO A 16 32.19 -1.83 -37.37
N GLU A 17 31.03 -2.08 -37.96
CA GLU A 17 29.75 -2.15 -37.25
C GLU A 17 29.80 -3.30 -36.25
N HIS A 18 30.30 -3.03 -35.04
CA HIS A 18 30.05 -3.89 -33.90
C HIS A 18 28.56 -3.86 -33.60
N SER A 19 27.92 -5.02 -33.72
CA SER A 19 26.50 -5.23 -33.50
C SER A 19 26.13 -4.88 -32.04
N GLU A 20 25.68 -3.63 -31.81
CA GLU A 20 25.11 -3.17 -30.54
C GLU A 20 23.72 -3.79 -30.25
N ALA A 21 23.16 -4.53 -31.22
CA ALA A 21 21.82 -5.10 -31.11
C ALA A 21 21.72 -6.25 -30.08
N GLU A 22 22.80 -7.00 -29.84
CA GLU A 22 22.74 -8.20 -29.01
C GLU A 22 22.88 -7.90 -27.49
N GLY A 23 23.49 -6.76 -27.13
CA GLY A 23 23.62 -6.32 -25.74
C GLY A 23 22.37 -5.67 -25.13
N ARG A 24 21.42 -5.19 -25.97
CA ARG A 24 20.18 -4.54 -25.54
C ARG A 24 19.05 -5.51 -25.17
N ALA A 25 19.08 -6.74 -25.67
CA ALA A 25 18.02 -7.71 -25.42
C ALA A 25 18.04 -8.28 -23.98
N ASN A 26 19.21 -8.33 -23.35
CA ASN A 26 19.36 -8.89 -22.00
C ASN A 26 19.16 -7.87 -20.86
N THR A 27 19.33 -6.57 -21.11
CA THR A 27 19.03 -5.51 -20.12
C THR A 27 17.52 -5.22 -20.03
N LEU A 28 16.76 -5.44 -21.11
CA LEU A 28 15.31 -5.24 -21.14
C LEU A 28 14.53 -6.23 -20.25
N LYS A 29 15.03 -7.45 -20.02
CA LYS A 29 14.33 -8.44 -19.17
C LYS A 29 14.40 -8.12 -17.68
N PHE A 30 15.49 -7.50 -17.21
CA PHE A 30 15.62 -7.10 -15.80
C PHE A 30 14.82 -5.82 -15.49
N ASP A 31 14.75 -4.86 -16.43
CA ASP A 31 13.98 -3.62 -16.24
C ASP A 31 12.46 -3.84 -16.16
N ILE A 32 11.93 -4.91 -16.76
CA ILE A 32 10.50 -5.25 -16.70
C ILE A 32 10.10 -5.79 -15.32
N PHE A 33 11.01 -6.45 -14.60
CA PHE A 33 10.73 -6.99 -13.27
C PHE A 33 10.89 -5.95 -12.15
N CYS A 34 11.75 -4.94 -12.33
CA CYS A 34 12.02 -3.92 -11.30
C CYS A 34 11.04 -2.73 -11.28
N LYS A 35 10.15 -2.58 -12.29
CA LYS A 35 9.28 -1.39 -12.44
C LYS A 35 7.81 -1.58 -12.12
N ARG A 36 7.40 -2.70 -11.51
CA ARG A 36 6.05 -2.79 -10.94
C ARG A 36 6.09 -2.25 -9.52
N PRO A 37 5.45 -1.11 -9.23
CA PRO A 37 5.35 -0.67 -7.85
C PRO A 37 4.52 -1.72 -7.10
N ALA A 38 5.03 -2.24 -5.97
CA ALA A 38 4.14 -2.89 -5.02
C ALA A 38 3.22 -1.80 -4.47
N HIS A 39 1.90 -2.03 -4.50
CA HIS A 39 0.96 -0.93 -4.33
C HIS A 39 0.56 -0.68 -2.87
N GLU A 40 0.32 -1.69 -2.05
CA GLU A 40 0.08 -1.54 -0.61
C GLU A 40 0.74 -2.68 0.18
N MET A 41 0.68 -2.59 1.51
CA MET A 41 0.84 -3.76 2.38
C MET A 41 -0.27 -4.76 2.05
N THR A 42 -0.05 -6.04 2.35
CA THR A 42 -1.10 -7.03 2.11
C THR A 42 -2.23 -6.86 3.11
N THR A 43 -3.45 -7.17 2.67
CA THR A 43 -4.63 -7.23 3.55
C THR A 43 -4.40 -8.11 4.76
N VAL A 44 -3.61 -9.17 4.62
CA VAL A 44 -3.25 -10.06 5.74
C VAL A 44 -2.39 -9.33 6.75
N ALA A 45 -1.37 -8.60 6.31
CA ALA A 45 -0.51 -7.86 7.21
C ALA A 45 -1.29 -6.78 7.97
N HIS A 46 -2.07 -5.95 7.26
CA HIS A 46 -2.96 -4.96 7.87
C HIS A 46 -3.95 -5.56 8.86
N ALA A 47 -4.67 -6.62 8.44
CA ALA A 47 -5.64 -7.28 9.29
C ALA A 47 -4.98 -7.79 10.57
N LEU A 48 -3.80 -8.41 10.49
CA LEU A 48 -3.10 -8.95 11.65
C LEU A 48 -2.58 -7.84 12.58
N SER A 49 -1.89 -6.82 12.05
CA SER A 49 -1.27 -5.77 12.84
C SER A 49 -2.30 -4.84 13.46
N ALA A 50 -3.20 -4.28 12.65
CA ALA A 50 -4.17 -3.30 13.12
C ALA A 50 -5.15 -3.89 14.12
N SER A 51 -5.65 -5.12 13.90
CA SER A 51 -6.54 -5.77 14.86
C SER A 51 -5.82 -6.15 16.16
N TYR A 52 -4.59 -6.65 16.10
CA TYR A 52 -3.81 -6.96 17.30
C TYR A 52 -3.59 -5.71 18.14
N LEU A 53 -3.09 -4.63 17.53
CA LEU A 53 -2.80 -3.38 18.22
C LEU A 53 -4.06 -2.77 18.83
N ALA A 54 -5.20 -2.84 18.14
CA ALA A 54 -6.48 -2.38 18.67
C ALA A 54 -6.95 -3.20 19.89
N LEU A 55 -6.81 -4.52 19.86
CA LEU A 55 -7.16 -5.40 21.00
C LEU A 55 -6.24 -5.17 22.19
N ALA A 56 -4.93 -5.04 21.95
CA ALA A 56 -3.94 -4.76 22.97
C ALA A 56 -4.18 -3.39 23.63
N ALA A 57 -4.37 -2.34 22.83
CA ALA A 57 -4.67 -1.00 23.33
C ALA A 57 -6.04 -0.91 24.03
N GLY A 58 -7.03 -1.67 23.55
CA GLY A 58 -8.36 -1.76 24.14
C GLY A 58 -8.45 -2.66 25.38
N GLY A 59 -7.35 -3.28 25.81
CA GLY A 59 -7.33 -4.17 26.98
C GLY A 59 -8.26 -5.38 26.86
N VAL A 60 -8.47 -5.88 25.63
CA VAL A 60 -9.40 -6.99 25.37
C VAL A 60 -8.73 -8.31 25.72
N SER A 61 -9.37 -9.13 26.58
CA SER A 61 -8.92 -10.49 26.87
C SER A 61 -9.15 -11.43 25.68
N SER A 62 -8.28 -12.43 25.49
CA SER A 62 -8.39 -13.48 24.47
C SER A 62 -9.69 -14.29 24.54
N THR A 63 -10.40 -14.23 25.68
CA THR A 63 -11.70 -14.86 25.89
C THR A 63 -12.88 -14.07 25.31
N GLN A 64 -12.70 -12.79 25.01
CA GLN A 64 -13.77 -11.91 24.51
C GLN A 64 -13.86 -12.01 22.98
N THR A 65 -14.20 -13.19 22.49
CA THR A 65 -14.27 -13.52 21.06
C THR A 65 -15.05 -12.51 20.20
N PRO A 66 -16.17 -11.92 20.65
CA PRO A 66 -16.88 -10.91 19.86
C PRO A 66 -16.01 -9.70 19.48
N PHE A 67 -15.16 -9.21 20.39
CA PHE A 67 -14.26 -8.09 20.11
C PHE A 67 -13.11 -8.48 19.20
N ILE A 68 -12.57 -9.71 19.34
CA ILE A 68 -11.55 -10.24 18.43
C ILE A 68 -12.05 -10.27 16.99
N VAL A 69 -13.25 -10.83 16.79
CA VAL A 69 -13.87 -10.90 15.46
C VAL A 69 -14.18 -9.50 14.94
N ALA A 70 -14.71 -8.61 15.78
CA ALA A 70 -14.98 -7.23 15.38
C ALA A 70 -13.69 -6.50 14.96
N ALA A 71 -12.58 -6.67 15.68
CA ALA A 71 -11.29 -6.07 15.34
C ALA A 71 -10.76 -6.56 13.98
N LEU A 72 -10.78 -7.88 13.74
CA LEU A 72 -10.32 -8.48 12.49
C LEU A 72 -11.14 -8.02 11.29
N ILE A 73 -12.48 -8.03 11.42
CA ILE A 73 -13.38 -7.53 10.38
C ILE A 73 -13.11 -6.04 10.13
N SER A 74 -13.04 -5.24 11.19
CA SER A 74 -12.86 -3.79 11.06
C SER A 74 -11.52 -3.44 10.42
N ALA A 75 -10.44 -4.16 10.77
CA ALA A 75 -9.12 -3.98 10.17
C ALA A 75 -9.06 -4.41 8.68
N SER A 76 -10.00 -5.24 8.21
CA SER A 76 -10.01 -5.79 6.84
C SER A 76 -11.01 -5.09 5.91
N ILE A 77 -12.01 -4.40 6.47
CA ILE A 77 -13.04 -3.71 5.67
C ILE A 77 -12.45 -2.62 4.76
N PRO A 78 -11.51 -1.77 5.20
CA PRO A 78 -10.96 -0.73 4.33
C PRO A 78 -10.39 -1.31 3.04
N ASP A 79 -9.64 -2.43 3.12
CA ASP A 79 -9.07 -3.12 1.96
C ASP A 79 -10.09 -3.63 0.92
N LEU A 80 -11.38 -3.69 1.26
CA LEU A 80 -12.41 -4.13 0.31
C LEU A 80 -12.58 -3.18 -0.88
N ASP A 81 -12.17 -1.91 -0.75
CA ASP A 81 -12.22 -0.99 -1.89
C ASP A 81 -11.21 -1.39 -2.98
N HIS A 82 -10.06 -1.96 -2.63
CA HIS A 82 -9.12 -2.56 -3.57
C HIS A 82 -9.76 -3.73 -4.32
N LEU A 83 -10.52 -4.58 -3.63
CA LEU A 83 -11.26 -5.67 -4.26
C LEU A 83 -12.27 -5.14 -5.29
N TYR A 84 -12.99 -4.05 -4.97
CA TYR A 84 -13.89 -3.41 -5.93
C TYR A 84 -13.17 -2.99 -7.22
N PHE A 85 -12.00 -2.36 -7.14
CA PHE A 85 -11.23 -1.98 -8.32
C PHE A 85 -10.66 -3.17 -9.09
N ILE A 86 -10.23 -4.22 -8.39
CA ILE A 86 -9.76 -5.48 -9.01
C ILE A 86 -10.90 -6.15 -9.80
N LEU A 87 -12.11 -6.17 -9.24
CA LEU A 87 -13.28 -6.77 -9.89
C LEU A 87 -13.77 -5.93 -11.07
N LYS A 88 -13.81 -4.60 -10.92
CA LYS A 88 -14.33 -3.67 -11.94
C LYS A 88 -13.41 -3.57 -13.14
N ASP A 89 -12.09 -3.53 -12.95
CA ASP A 89 -11.13 -3.39 -14.03
C ASP A 89 -9.89 -4.25 -13.81
N ARG A 90 -9.99 -5.51 -14.25
CA ARG A 90 -8.87 -6.46 -14.25
C ARG A 90 -7.65 -5.95 -15.02
N SER A 91 -7.80 -4.97 -15.92
CA SER A 91 -6.68 -4.38 -16.67
C SER A 91 -5.86 -3.41 -15.83
N ILE A 92 -6.49 -2.71 -14.86
CA ILE A 92 -5.79 -1.86 -13.88
C ILE A 92 -4.90 -2.70 -12.96
N ALA A 93 -5.41 -3.86 -12.52
CA ALA A 93 -4.63 -4.81 -11.74
C ALA A 93 -3.37 -5.29 -12.50
N LYS A 94 -3.47 -5.52 -13.81
CA LYS A 94 -2.34 -5.92 -14.65
C LYS A 94 -1.31 -4.80 -14.87
N ARG A 95 -1.72 -3.53 -14.80
CA ARG A 95 -0.87 -2.37 -15.13
C ARG A 95 -0.10 -1.79 -13.94
N GLY A 96 -0.27 -2.32 -12.72
CA GLY A 96 0.41 -1.79 -11.54
C GLY A 96 0.07 -0.30 -11.34
N ARG A 97 -1.22 0.03 -11.33
CA ARG A 97 -1.70 1.39 -11.04
C ARG A 97 -2.70 1.40 -9.89
N MET A 98 -2.55 0.49 -8.93
CA MET A 98 -3.47 0.42 -7.77
C MET A 98 -3.26 1.57 -6.78
N HIS A 99 -2.14 2.30 -6.81
CA HIS A 99 -2.01 3.56 -6.07
C HIS A 99 -3.07 4.63 -6.45
N LYS A 100 -3.65 4.54 -7.66
CA LYS A 100 -4.80 5.38 -8.05
C LYS A 100 -6.15 4.82 -7.58
N ALA A 101 -6.16 3.61 -7.04
CA ALA A 101 -7.31 2.96 -6.46
C ALA A 101 -7.56 3.44 -5.01
N ARG A 102 -6.58 4.08 -4.37
CA ARG A 102 -6.80 4.79 -3.11
C ARG A 102 -7.83 5.90 -3.36
N SER A 103 -9.04 5.61 -2.94
CA SER A 103 -10.20 6.44 -3.24
C SER A 103 -10.28 7.58 -2.23
N MET A 104 -10.93 8.70 -2.58
CA MET A 104 -11.23 9.73 -1.56
C MET A 104 -12.01 9.17 -0.36
N LEU A 105 -12.72 8.06 -0.55
CA LEU A 105 -13.41 7.32 0.51
C LEU A 105 -12.45 6.63 1.48
N HIS A 106 -11.24 6.29 1.04
CA HIS A 106 -10.19 5.70 1.87
C HIS A 106 -9.36 6.77 2.60
N GLU A 107 -9.50 8.04 2.23
CA GLU A 107 -8.73 9.15 2.80
C GLU A 107 -9.59 9.99 3.75
N LEU A 108 -9.65 11.32 3.59
CA LEU A 108 -10.31 12.22 4.54
C LEU A 108 -11.77 11.83 4.83
N ILE A 109 -12.50 11.37 3.81
CA ILE A 109 -13.89 10.92 3.97
C ILE A 109 -13.93 9.63 4.80
N GLY A 110 -12.98 8.72 4.59
CA GLY A 110 -12.84 7.49 5.37
C GLY A 110 -12.65 7.79 6.85
N PHE A 111 -11.69 8.65 7.19
CA PHE A 111 -11.46 9.08 8.56
C PHE A 111 -12.70 9.71 9.21
N PHE A 112 -13.43 10.56 8.46
CA PHE A 112 -14.64 11.19 8.96
C PHE A 112 -15.76 10.17 9.22
N VAL A 113 -15.98 9.25 8.29
CA VAL A 113 -16.99 8.18 8.41
C VAL A 113 -16.64 7.25 9.58
N VAL A 114 -15.38 6.82 9.69
CA VAL A 114 -14.89 6.02 10.83
C VAL A 114 -15.13 6.77 12.14
N GLY A 115 -14.79 8.06 12.22
CA GLY A 115 -15.02 8.88 13.40
C GLY A 115 -16.50 8.95 13.83
N ILE A 116 -17.42 9.15 12.88
CA ILE A 116 -18.87 9.15 13.17
C ILE A 116 -19.33 7.76 13.63
N LEU A 117 -18.93 6.69 12.94
CA LEU A 117 -19.33 5.33 13.30
C LEU A 117 -18.83 4.97 14.70
N THR A 118 -17.56 5.26 15.00
CA THR A 118 -16.99 5.04 16.33
C THR A 118 -17.71 5.85 17.40
N LEU A 119 -18.06 7.11 17.13
CA LEU A 119 -18.84 7.94 18.05
C LEU A 119 -20.21 7.32 18.34
N ILE A 120 -20.94 6.91 17.31
CA ILE A 120 -22.26 6.28 17.45
C ILE A 120 -22.17 4.98 18.25
N ILE A 121 -21.23 4.09 17.91
CA ILE A 121 -21.01 2.84 18.65
C ILE A 121 -20.67 3.14 20.11
N GLY A 122 -19.89 4.19 20.36
CA GLY A 122 -19.48 4.62 21.70
C GLY A 122 -20.63 5.03 22.61
N LEU A 123 -21.77 5.44 22.05
CA LEU A 123 -22.98 5.73 22.82
C LEU A 123 -23.62 4.46 23.43
N PHE A 124 -23.34 3.29 22.86
CA PHE A 124 -23.92 2.01 23.30
C PHE A 124 -22.91 1.08 23.96
N ASN A 125 -21.68 1.06 23.45
CA ASN A 125 -20.61 0.21 23.96
C ASN A 125 -19.24 0.86 23.70
N GLN A 126 -18.67 1.47 24.73
CA GLN A 126 -17.38 2.16 24.64
C GLN A 126 -16.22 1.22 24.27
N GLN A 127 -16.21 0.00 24.78
CA GLN A 127 -15.14 -0.96 24.47
C GLN A 127 -15.21 -1.38 22.99
N ALA A 128 -16.42 -1.62 22.45
CA ALA A 128 -16.61 -1.89 21.03
C ALA A 128 -16.12 -0.72 20.17
N ALA A 129 -16.46 0.50 20.56
CA ALA A 129 -16.04 1.70 19.86
C ALA A 129 -14.52 1.83 19.81
N ILE A 130 -13.83 1.59 20.94
CA ILE A 130 -12.37 1.61 21.01
C ILE A 130 -11.79 0.55 20.08
N VAL A 131 -12.25 -0.70 20.16
CA VAL A 131 -11.69 -1.81 19.37
C VAL A 131 -11.90 -1.60 17.87
N ILE A 132 -13.12 -1.28 17.46
CA ILE A 132 -13.47 -1.06 16.04
C ILE A 132 -12.78 0.20 15.52
N GLY A 133 -12.87 1.30 16.27
CA GLY A 133 -12.30 2.58 15.90
C GLY A 133 -10.77 2.52 15.79
N LEU A 134 -10.09 1.95 16.78
CA LEU A 134 -8.62 1.80 16.71
C LEU A 134 -8.20 0.87 15.58
N ALA A 135 -8.89 -0.24 15.33
CA ALA A 135 -8.55 -1.14 14.23
C ALA A 135 -8.61 -0.41 12.87
N LEU A 136 -9.66 0.38 12.62
CA LEU A 136 -9.80 1.19 11.42
C LEU A 136 -8.76 2.31 11.35
N MET A 137 -8.54 3.03 12.45
CA MET A 137 -7.56 4.13 12.50
C MET A 137 -6.12 3.66 12.29
N ILE A 138 -5.76 2.53 12.89
CA ILE A 138 -4.42 1.93 12.75
C ILE A 138 -4.23 1.42 11.33
N HIS A 139 -5.23 0.75 10.75
CA HIS A 139 -5.21 0.36 9.34
C HIS A 139 -4.89 1.59 8.46
N LEU A 140 -5.70 2.64 8.55
CA LEU A 140 -5.52 3.86 7.75
C LEU A 140 -4.14 4.52 7.98
N ALA A 141 -3.63 4.48 9.22
CA ALA A 141 -2.32 5.02 9.56
C ALA A 141 -1.19 4.20 8.93
N GLU A 142 -1.23 2.87 9.01
CA GLU A 142 -0.29 1.97 8.33
C GLU A 142 -0.28 2.26 6.83
N ASP A 143 -1.47 2.43 6.29
CA ASP A 143 -1.70 2.73 4.89
C ASP A 143 -1.03 4.07 4.49
N MET A 144 -1.17 5.13 5.29
CA MET A 144 -0.49 6.40 5.07
C MET A 144 1.04 6.31 5.20
N LEU A 145 1.54 5.50 6.13
CA LEU A 145 2.97 5.32 6.37
C LEU A 145 3.65 4.56 5.23
N VAL A 146 3.03 3.50 4.75
CA VAL A 146 3.63 2.56 3.78
C VAL A 146 3.29 2.92 2.34
N GLY A 147 2.09 3.44 2.10
CA GLY A 147 1.60 3.82 0.79
C GLY A 147 2.00 5.22 0.34
N ILE A 148 1.48 5.60 -0.83
CA ILE A 148 1.43 7.00 -1.28
C ILE A 148 0.06 7.53 -0.86
N SER A 149 0.02 8.65 -0.14
CA SER A 149 -1.22 9.27 0.34
C SER A 149 -1.45 10.63 -0.32
N LEU A 150 -2.72 11.01 -0.45
CA LEU A 150 -3.18 12.34 -0.86
C LEU A 150 -4.02 12.93 0.30
N PRO A 151 -3.40 13.24 1.45
CA PRO A 151 -4.13 13.50 2.71
C PRO A 151 -5.18 14.62 2.64
N PHE A 152 -5.08 15.51 1.66
CA PHE A 152 -5.95 16.66 1.47
C PHE A 152 -6.77 16.60 0.16
N ALA A 153 -6.85 15.46 -0.53
CA ALA A 153 -7.72 15.33 -1.68
C ALA A 153 -9.20 15.51 -1.27
N PRO A 154 -10.02 16.25 -2.05
CA PRO A 154 -9.74 16.80 -3.39
C PRO A 154 -9.15 18.22 -3.39
N VAL A 155 -8.96 18.85 -2.24
CA VAL A 155 -8.51 20.25 -2.11
C VAL A 155 -7.09 20.41 -2.63
N ASP A 156 -6.22 19.47 -2.28
CA ASP A 156 -4.83 19.40 -2.72
C ASP A 156 -4.52 17.97 -3.19
N LYS A 157 -3.85 17.87 -4.33
CA LYS A 157 -3.46 16.60 -4.97
C LYS A 157 -1.97 16.29 -4.77
N THR A 158 -1.34 16.91 -3.78
CA THR A 158 0.05 16.65 -3.40
C THR A 158 0.18 15.23 -2.87
N GLU A 159 0.93 14.40 -3.60
CA GLU A 159 1.29 13.04 -3.20
C GLU A 159 2.36 13.10 -2.09
N VAL A 160 2.11 12.40 -0.99
CA VAL A 160 3.04 12.25 0.13
C VAL A 160 3.43 10.78 0.25
N ALA A 161 4.73 10.52 0.24
CA ALA A 161 5.31 9.20 0.48
C ALA A 161 6.30 9.29 1.65
N LEU A 162 5.96 8.65 2.77
CA LEU A 162 6.79 8.70 3.99
C LEU A 162 7.92 7.67 3.97
N LEU A 163 7.74 6.57 3.24
CA LEU A 163 8.71 5.49 3.10
C LEU A 163 9.11 5.24 1.64
N PRO A 164 10.28 4.61 1.39
CA PRO A 164 10.70 4.23 0.05
C PRO A 164 9.67 3.31 -0.64
N GLN A 165 9.23 3.70 -1.84
CA GLN A 165 8.18 2.99 -2.59
C GLN A 165 8.73 1.85 -3.48
N ASN A 166 9.88 1.28 -3.13
CA ASN A 166 10.47 0.19 -3.90
C ASN A 166 9.82 -1.16 -3.55
N PHE A 167 9.67 -2.05 -4.54
CA PHE A 167 8.98 -3.33 -4.38
C PHE A 167 9.58 -4.20 -3.28
N MET A 168 10.91 -4.34 -3.26
CA MET A 168 11.61 -5.21 -2.30
C MET A 168 11.43 -4.75 -0.85
N PHE A 169 11.48 -3.43 -0.61
CA PHE A 169 11.26 -2.84 0.71
C PHE A 169 9.85 -3.13 1.21
N LYS A 170 8.83 -2.99 0.36
CA LYS A 170 7.44 -3.29 0.73
C LYS A 170 7.23 -4.78 1.02
N VAL A 171 7.77 -5.67 0.19
CA VAL A 171 7.70 -7.12 0.43
C VAL A 171 8.37 -7.49 1.76
N LEU A 172 9.54 -6.91 2.03
CA LEU A 172 10.24 -7.14 3.28
C LEU A 172 9.44 -6.62 4.49
N LEU A 173 8.91 -5.40 4.40
CA LEU A 173 8.10 -4.80 5.44
C LEU A 173 6.87 -5.66 5.75
N ASP A 174 6.14 -6.07 4.71
CA ASP A 174 4.96 -6.92 4.81
C ASP A 174 5.28 -8.27 5.48
N ALA A 175 6.35 -8.95 5.03
CA ALA A 175 6.78 -10.21 5.62
C ALA A 175 7.17 -10.07 7.10
N ILE A 176 7.89 -9.00 7.45
CA ILE A 176 8.26 -8.70 8.85
C ILE A 176 7.00 -8.47 9.69
N THR A 177 6.05 -7.66 9.21
CA THR A 177 4.78 -7.39 9.89
C THR A 177 4.02 -8.69 10.16
N VAL A 178 3.86 -9.55 9.15
CA VAL A 178 3.16 -10.84 9.30
C VAL A 178 3.85 -11.75 10.31
N ILE A 179 5.18 -11.85 10.28
CA ILE A 179 5.94 -12.69 11.22
C ILE A 179 5.80 -12.18 12.65
N ILE A 180 5.99 -10.88 12.88
CA ILE A 180 5.92 -10.28 14.21
C ILE A 180 4.51 -10.39 14.77
N PHE A 181 3.51 -9.91 14.04
CA PHE A 181 2.13 -9.89 14.54
C PHE A 181 1.52 -11.29 14.57
N GLY A 182 1.89 -12.20 13.68
CA GLY A 182 1.52 -13.62 13.78
C GLY A 182 2.05 -14.25 15.07
N GLY A 183 3.31 -14.00 15.42
CA GLY A 183 3.89 -14.45 16.70
C GLY A 183 3.18 -13.84 17.91
N LEU A 184 2.90 -12.54 17.87
CA LEU A 184 2.18 -11.84 18.94
C LEU A 184 0.74 -12.35 19.11
N TRP A 185 0.04 -12.67 18.01
CA TRP A 185 -1.28 -13.31 18.03
C TRP A 185 -1.24 -14.67 18.72
N ILE A 186 -0.24 -15.51 18.41
CA ILE A 186 -0.08 -16.81 19.07
C ILE A 186 0.09 -16.63 20.59
N ILE A 187 0.91 -15.67 21.01
CA ILE A 187 1.11 -15.36 22.44
C ILE A 187 -0.21 -14.89 23.07
N TYR A 188 -0.89 -13.94 22.43
CA TYR A 188 -2.15 -13.38 22.91
C TYR A 188 -3.25 -14.44 23.08
N LEU A 189 -3.41 -15.32 22.08
CA LEU A 189 -4.44 -16.38 22.11
C LEU A 189 -4.15 -17.48 23.14
N ASN A 190 -2.88 -17.69 23.50
CA ASN A 190 -2.48 -18.67 24.51
C ASN A 190 -2.27 -18.06 25.91
N ALA A 191 -2.50 -16.76 26.08
CA ALA A 191 -2.35 -16.11 27.37
C ALA A 191 -3.32 -16.73 28.40
N PRO A 192 -2.86 -16.99 29.64
CA PRO A 192 -3.73 -17.49 30.70
C PRO A 192 -4.88 -16.51 30.95
N LYS A 193 -6.05 -17.08 31.21
CA LYS A 193 -7.32 -16.35 31.38
C LYS A 193 -7.40 -15.64 32.71
#